data_AF-A0A4Z8XJB7-F1
#
_entry.id   AF-A0A4Z8XJB7-F1
#
_cell.length_a   1.000
_cell.length_b   1.000
_cell.length_c   1.000
_cell.angle_alpha   90.00
_cell.angle_beta   90.00
_cell.angle_gamma   90.00
#
_symmetry.space_group_name_H-M   'P 1'
#
loop_
_entity.id
_entity.type
_entity.pdbx_description
1 polymer ?
#
loop_
_entity_poly.entity_id
_entity_poly.type
_entity_poly.pdbx_seq_one_letter_code
_entity_poly.pdbx_strand_id
1 'polypeptide(L)'
;SASLEPFDNAMADIYAARSGLDMVTVQKLMDAESYIGGSDAVEKGLADSLLSADAVSDGDETPAAALRKLDALLAKTSTPRSERRKLIKALSGGMSG
;
A
#
# COMPACT_ATOMS: atom_id res chain seq x y z
N SER A 1 18.13 30.95 -6.46
CA SER A 1 17.23 30.04 -7.21
C SER A 1 15.78 30.54 -7.16
N ALA A 2 15.53 31.83 -7.39
CA ALA A 2 14.20 32.47 -7.26
C ALA A 2 13.13 31.97 -8.27
N SER A 3 13.48 31.10 -9.22
CA SER A 3 12.53 30.57 -10.20
C SER A 3 11.60 29.49 -9.63
N LEU A 4 11.95 28.86 -8.50
CA LEU A 4 11.17 27.76 -7.90
C LEU A 4 10.38 28.18 -6.65
N GLU A 5 10.70 29.34 -6.07
CA GLU A 5 10.06 29.84 -4.84
C GLU A 5 8.52 29.89 -4.90
N PRO A 6 7.86 30.23 -6.04
CA PRO A 6 6.41 30.12 -6.13
C PRO A 6 5.87 28.69 -5.99
N PHE A 7 6.62 27.68 -6.42
CA PHE A 7 6.26 26.27 -6.27
C PHE A 7 6.43 25.80 -4.83
N ASP A 8 7.52 26.21 -4.19
CA ASP A 8 7.79 25.89 -2.78
C ASP A 8 6.68 26.45 -1.88
N ASN A 9 6.28 27.70 -2.13
CA ASN A 9 5.17 28.34 -1.42
C ASN A 9 3.84 27.63 -1.67
N ALA A 10 3.52 27.28 -2.93
CA ALA A 10 2.29 26.57 -3.26
C ALA A 10 2.22 25.18 -2.60
N MET A 11 3.34 24.47 -2.51
CA MET A 11 3.41 23.20 -1.78
C MET A 11 3.24 23.38 -0.28
N ALA A 12 3.91 24.39 0.31
CA ALA A 12 3.79 24.68 1.74
C ALA A 12 2.36 25.07 2.12
N ASP A 13 1.64 25.83 1.27
CA ASP A 13 0.22 26.15 1.44
C ASP A 13 -0.65 24.89 1.53
N ILE A 14 -0.44 23.91 0.64
CA ILE A 14 -1.21 22.65 0.63
C ILE A 14 -0.97 21.88 1.93
N TYR A 15 0.29 21.75 2.36
CA TYR A 15 0.61 21.03 3.58
C TYR A 15 0.11 21.75 4.84
N ALA A 16 0.20 23.08 4.89
CA ALA A 16 -0.36 23.87 5.98
C ALA A 16 -1.88 23.70 6.07
N ALA A 17 -2.58 23.80 4.92
CA ALA A 17 -4.03 23.61 4.86
C ALA A 17 -4.45 22.20 5.27
N ARG A 18 -3.67 21.17 4.92
CA ARG A 18 -3.93 19.77 5.30
C ARG A 18 -3.70 19.52 6.79
N SER A 19 -2.55 19.95 7.29
CA SER A 19 -2.06 19.62 8.64
C SER A 19 -2.60 20.53 9.74
N GLY A 20 -3.00 21.76 9.40
CA GLY A 20 -3.27 22.82 10.36
C GLY A 20 -2.01 23.41 11.00
N LEU A 21 -0.81 23.00 10.56
CA LEU A 21 0.45 23.58 11.01
C LEU A 21 0.65 24.98 10.42
N ASP A 22 1.38 25.82 11.13
CA ASP A 22 1.75 27.13 10.63
C ASP A 22 2.77 27.02 9.48
N MET A 23 2.75 28.02 8.59
CA MET A 23 3.59 28.07 7.39
C MET A 23 5.08 27.93 7.68
N VAL A 24 5.56 28.54 8.78
CA VAL A 24 6.99 28.51 9.13
C VAL A 24 7.41 27.10 9.53
N THR A 25 6.57 26.39 10.26
CA THR A 25 6.80 24.98 10.61
C THR A 25 6.82 24.09 9.39
N VAL A 26 5.89 24.27 8.45
CA VAL A 26 5.84 23.49 7.20
C VAL A 26 7.06 23.73 6.33
N GLN A 27 7.45 24.98 6.11
CA GLN A 27 8.65 25.32 5.33
C GLN A 27 9.91 24.72 5.94
N LYS A 28 10.06 24.78 7.27
CA LYS A 28 11.20 24.12 7.95
C LYS A 28 11.22 22.61 7.74
N LEU A 29 10.06 21.95 7.76
CA LEU A 29 9.98 20.51 7.50
C LEU A 29 10.40 20.17 6.06
N MET A 30 9.97 21.00 5.10
CA MET A 30 10.32 20.87 3.68
C MET A 30 11.81 21.14 3.44
N ASP A 31 12.35 22.22 3.98
CA ASP A 31 13.77 22.59 3.85
C ASP A 31 14.71 21.55 4.47
N ALA A 32 14.28 20.91 5.55
CA ALA A 32 15.05 19.87 6.22
C ALA A 32 14.94 18.49 5.54
N GLU A 33 14.17 18.37 4.45
CA GLU A 33 13.89 17.09 3.77
C GLU A 33 13.46 15.99 4.77
N SER A 34 12.59 16.36 5.71
CA SER A 34 12.31 15.55 6.91
C SER A 34 11.69 14.20 6.55
N TYR A 35 12.27 13.10 7.06
CA TYR A 35 11.64 11.78 6.98
C TYR A 35 10.76 11.55 8.22
N ILE A 36 9.45 11.33 8.00
CA ILE A 36 8.44 11.27 9.07
C ILE A 36 7.82 9.88 9.12
N GLY A 37 7.75 9.29 10.31
CA GLY A 37 7.06 8.01 10.54
C GLY A 37 5.54 8.14 10.48
N GLY A 38 4.84 7.01 10.32
CA GLY A 38 3.38 7.01 10.19
C GLY A 38 2.63 7.63 11.38
N SER A 39 3.03 7.30 12.61
CA SER A 39 2.41 7.87 13.82
C SER A 39 2.58 9.39 13.88
N ASP A 40 3.80 9.88 13.69
CA ASP A 40 4.11 11.31 13.67
C ASP A 40 3.37 12.05 12.55
N ALA A 41 3.19 11.41 11.39
CA ALA A 41 2.42 11.98 10.29
C ALA A 41 0.94 12.16 10.66
N VAL A 42 0.36 11.23 11.42
CA VAL A 42 -1.02 11.35 11.93
C VAL A 42 -1.10 12.44 13.00
N GLU A 43 -0.18 12.45 13.97
CA GLU A 43 -0.15 13.46 15.03
C GLU A 43 0.00 14.89 14.48
N LYS A 44 0.79 15.05 13.42
CA LYS A 44 0.99 16.33 12.72
C LYS A 44 -0.15 16.67 11.74
N GLY A 45 -1.20 15.85 11.61
CA GLY A 45 -2.31 16.09 10.68
C GLY A 45 -1.95 15.91 9.20
N LEU A 46 -0.77 15.36 8.89
CA LEU A 46 -0.35 15.07 7.52
C LEU A 46 -1.02 13.79 6.98
N ALA A 47 -1.46 12.90 7.87
CA ALA A 47 -2.25 11.70 7.56
C ALA A 47 -3.47 11.60 8.49
N ASP A 48 -4.55 10.94 8.04
CA ASP A 48 -5.76 10.77 8.86
C ASP A 48 -5.61 9.61 9.86
N SER A 49 -5.02 8.49 9.42
CA SER A 49 -4.83 7.30 10.24
C SER A 49 -3.73 6.41 9.68
N LEU A 50 -3.28 5.46 10.50
CA LEU A 50 -2.52 4.31 10.02
C LEU A 50 -3.44 3.35 9.27
N LEU A 51 -2.91 2.68 8.25
CA LEU A 51 -3.62 1.57 7.62
C LEU A 51 -3.52 0.35 8.54
N SER A 52 -4.66 -0.20 8.92
CA SER A 52 -4.70 -1.41 9.74
C SER A 52 -4.34 -2.65 8.92
N ALA A 53 -3.71 -3.64 9.55
CA ALA A 53 -3.24 -4.85 8.87
C ALA A 53 -4.40 -5.68 8.27
N ASP A 54 -5.57 -5.63 8.87
CA ASP A 54 -6.81 -6.28 8.39
C ASP A 54 -7.50 -5.50 7.27
N ALA A 55 -7.19 -4.21 7.08
CA ALA A 55 -7.67 -3.40 5.96
C ALA A 55 -6.88 -3.67 4.67
N VAL A 56 -5.74 -4.37 4.77
CA VAL A 56 -5.00 -4.85 3.61
C VAL A 56 -5.66 -6.13 3.10
N SER A 57 -6.50 -6.00 2.09
CA SER A 57 -7.02 -7.16 1.35
C SER A 57 -5.93 -7.67 0.40
N ASP A 58 -5.57 -8.95 0.50
CA ASP A 58 -4.66 -9.65 -0.43
C ASP A 58 -5.28 -9.87 -1.84
N GLY A 59 -6.30 -9.10 -2.19
CA GLY A 59 -7.14 -9.29 -3.36
C GLY A 59 -8.28 -10.26 -3.10
N ASP A 60 -9.42 -9.99 -3.72
CA ASP A 60 -10.63 -10.80 -3.66
C ASP A 60 -10.32 -12.30 -3.75
N GLU A 61 -11.03 -13.10 -2.97
CA GLU A 61 -11.07 -14.57 -3.07
C GLU A 61 -11.78 -15.02 -4.37
N THR A 62 -11.48 -14.38 -5.49
CA THR A 62 -11.91 -14.87 -6.79
C THR A 62 -11.43 -16.32 -6.93
N PRO A 63 -12.20 -17.19 -7.60
CA PRO A 63 -11.78 -18.57 -7.84
C PRO A 63 -10.37 -18.65 -8.46
N ALA A 64 -10.01 -17.67 -9.30
CA ALA A 64 -8.66 -17.57 -9.88
C ALA A 64 -7.58 -17.27 -8.83
N ALA A 65 -7.82 -16.34 -7.90
CA ALA A 65 -6.89 -16.01 -6.81
C ALA A 65 -6.74 -17.20 -5.84
N ALA A 66 -7.83 -17.88 -5.50
CA ALA A 66 -7.82 -19.09 -4.67
C ALA A 66 -6.98 -20.22 -5.31
N LEU A 67 -7.15 -20.47 -6.61
CA LEU A 67 -6.35 -21.46 -7.33
C LEU A 67 -4.86 -21.10 -7.38
N ARG A 68 -4.51 -19.82 -7.52
CA ARG A 68 -3.10 -19.35 -7.46
C ARG A 68 -2.51 -19.54 -6.07
N LYS A 69 -3.26 -19.22 -5.00
CA LYS A 69 -2.85 -19.45 -3.60
C LYS A 69 -2.61 -20.95 -3.36
N LEU A 70 -3.49 -21.83 -3.85
CA LEU A 70 -3.31 -23.29 -3.77
C LEU A 70 -2.07 -23.78 -4.54
N ASP A 71 -1.82 -23.31 -5.77
CA ASP A 71 -0.58 -23.66 -6.52
C ASP A 71 0.68 -23.22 -5.77
N ALA A 72 0.65 -22.03 -5.16
CA ALA A 72 1.77 -21.50 -4.39
C ALA A 72 2.05 -22.34 -3.12
N LEU A 73 1.01 -22.80 -2.41
CA LEU A 73 1.16 -23.68 -1.26
C LEU A 73 1.72 -25.06 -1.65
N LEU A 74 1.20 -25.67 -2.72
CA LEU A 74 1.72 -26.94 -3.25
C LEU A 74 3.15 -26.81 -3.81
N ALA A 75 3.55 -25.63 -4.27
CA ALA A 75 4.93 -25.39 -4.69
C ALA A 75 5.91 -25.43 -3.49
N LYS A 76 5.47 -24.99 -2.31
CA LYS A 76 6.28 -25.02 -1.07
C LYS A 76 6.54 -26.45 -0.58
N THR A 77 5.71 -27.42 -0.97
CA THR A 77 5.89 -28.84 -0.63
C THR A 77 6.73 -29.62 -1.65
N SER A 78 7.46 -28.93 -2.52
CA SER A 78 8.30 -29.52 -3.58
C SER A 78 7.53 -30.40 -4.60
N THR A 79 6.22 -30.25 -4.71
CA THR A 79 5.41 -30.98 -5.68
C THR A 79 5.70 -30.49 -7.10
N PRO A 80 6.00 -31.35 -8.08
CA PRO A 80 6.28 -30.95 -9.46
C PRO A 80 5.13 -30.17 -10.11
N ARG A 81 5.45 -29.14 -10.91
CA ARG A 81 4.46 -28.25 -11.54
C ARG A 81 3.41 -28.99 -12.37
N SER A 82 3.78 -30.07 -13.06
CA SER A 82 2.87 -30.91 -13.84
C SER A 82 1.81 -31.58 -12.95
N GLU A 83 2.21 -32.06 -11.79
CA GLU A 83 1.34 -32.72 -10.82
C GLU A 83 0.40 -31.71 -10.14
N ARG A 84 0.90 -30.53 -9.75
CA ARG A 84 0.06 -29.46 -9.18
C ARG A 84 -1.04 -29.02 -10.15
N ARG A 85 -0.72 -28.84 -11.44
CA ARG A 85 -1.72 -28.49 -12.48
C ARG A 85 -2.74 -29.60 -12.69
N LYS A 86 -2.33 -30.86 -12.59
CA LYS A 86 -3.25 -32.01 -12.68
C LYS A 86 -4.25 -32.01 -11.51
N LEU A 87 -3.77 -31.78 -10.29
CA LEU A 87 -4.60 -31.71 -9.08
C LEU A 87 -5.59 -30.54 -9.15
N ILE A 88 -5.13 -29.35 -9.54
CA ILE A 88 -5.97 -28.16 -9.69
C ILE A 88 -7.06 -28.38 -10.75
N LYS A 89 -6.71 -29.00 -11.88
CA LYS A 89 -7.68 -29.32 -12.95
C LYS A 89 -8.72 -30.35 -12.50
N ALA A 90 -8.32 -31.35 -11.72
CA ALA A 90 -9.24 -32.34 -11.16
C ALA A 90 -10.21 -31.70 -10.16
N LEU A 91 -9.73 -30.77 -9.34
CA LEU A 91 -10.56 -30.00 -8.40
C LEU A 91 -11.58 -29.12 -9.13
N SER A 92 -11.16 -28.35 -10.14
CA SER A 92 -12.06 -27.46 -10.89
C SER A 92 -13.03 -28.21 -11.81
N GLY A 93 -12.70 -29.43 -12.24
CA GLY A 93 -13.55 -30.27 -13.08
C GLY A 93 -14.78 -30.84 -12.36
N GLY A 94 -14.77 -30.89 -11.02
CA GLY A 94 -15.91 -31.33 -10.19
C GLY A 94 -16.87 -30.20 -9.79
N MET A 95 -16.54 -28.95 -10.06
CA MET A 95 -17.35 -27.77 -9.72
C MET A 95 -18.23 -27.28 -10.89
N SER A 96 -18.30 -28.05 -11.98
CA SER A 96 -19.26 -27.81 -13.06
C SER A 96 -20.64 -28.32 -12.63
N GLY A 97 -21.31 -27.54 -11.78
CA GLY A 97 -22.66 -27.76 -11.28
C GLY A 97 -23.28 -26.44 -10.87
#